data_AF-A0A6M0AIJ1-F1
#
_entry.id   AF-A0A6M0AIJ1-F1
#
_cell.length_a   1.000
_cell.length_b   1.000
_cell.length_c   1.000
_cell.angle_alpha   90.00
_cell.angle_beta   90.00
_cell.angle_gamma   90.00
#
_symmetry.space_group_name_H-M   'P 1'
#
loop_
_entity.id
_entity.type
_entity.pdbx_description
1 polymer ?
#
loop_
_entity_poly.entity_id
_entity_poly.type
_entity_poly.pdbx_seq_one_letter_code
_entity_poly.pdbx_strand_id
1 'polypeptide(L)'
;TFLSANPALFNRVDFWGEPDSNGDGVLDAEEDLNKNGIRDGALPEPFEGFANFASFGSEQDALAEYLHEFFPTAANAFNQPDTDPTLDERIQNLAFREDTVIPE
;
A
#
# COMPACT_ATOMS: atom_id res chain seq x y z
N THR A 1 -8.23 3.31 -16.82
CA THR A 1 -7.39 3.61 -15.63
C THR A 1 -7.96 2.83 -14.45
N PHE A 2 -7.18 2.50 -13.42
CA PHE A 2 -7.72 1.89 -12.18
C PHE A 2 -8.92 2.67 -11.62
N LEU A 3 -8.92 4.00 -11.81
CA LEU A 3 -10.01 4.91 -11.44
C LEU A 3 -11.31 4.78 -12.26
N SER A 4 -11.31 4.13 -13.43
CA SER A 4 -12.50 4.01 -14.29
C SER A 4 -13.14 2.62 -14.25
N ALA A 5 -12.53 1.67 -13.53
CA ALA A 5 -12.90 0.25 -13.62
C ALA A 5 -13.98 -0.16 -12.60
N ASN A 6 -14.05 0.48 -11.42
CA ASN A 6 -15.04 0.11 -10.41
C ASN A 6 -15.39 1.29 -9.47
N PRO A 7 -16.63 1.84 -9.54
CA PRO A 7 -17.08 2.89 -8.62
C PRO A 7 -17.13 2.43 -7.15
N ALA A 8 -17.16 1.11 -6.88
CA ALA A 8 -17.08 0.58 -5.52
C ALA A 8 -15.68 0.72 -4.88
N LEU A 9 -14.64 1.07 -5.65
CA LEU A 9 -13.31 1.38 -5.12
C LEU A 9 -13.12 2.88 -4.85
N PHE A 10 -14.02 3.73 -5.34
CA PHE A 10 -13.88 5.20 -5.31
C PHE A 10 -14.07 5.79 -3.91
N ASN A 11 -14.82 5.08 -3.07
CA ASN A 11 -15.26 5.54 -1.75
C ASN A 11 -14.53 4.86 -0.60
N ARG A 12 -13.59 3.95 -0.86
CA ARG A 12 -13.06 3.05 0.18
C ARG A 12 -11.60 3.37 0.53
N VAL A 13 -11.29 3.39 1.83
CA VAL A 13 -9.88 3.43 2.32
C VAL A 13 -9.21 2.07 2.20
N ASP A 14 -9.94 0.99 2.40
CA ASP A 14 -9.43 -0.39 2.39
C ASP A 14 -10.37 -1.35 1.65
N PHE A 15 -10.04 -2.65 1.64
CA PHE A 15 -10.94 -3.69 1.09
C PHE A 15 -11.80 -4.39 2.15
N TRP A 16 -11.57 -4.13 3.44
CA TRP A 16 -12.13 -4.90 4.56
C TRP A 16 -13.43 -4.32 5.13
N GLY A 17 -13.77 -3.09 4.79
CA GLY A 17 -15.02 -2.45 5.21
C GLY A 17 -14.79 -1.57 6.43
N GLU A 18 -15.75 -0.68 6.68
CA GLU A 18 -15.76 0.10 7.91
C GLU A 18 -16.32 -0.76 9.05
N PRO A 19 -15.62 -0.84 10.18
CA PRO A 19 -16.05 -1.68 11.30
C PRO A 19 -17.28 -1.08 11.98
N ASP A 20 -18.06 -1.95 12.63
CA ASP A 20 -19.03 -1.58 13.66
C ASP A 20 -18.42 -1.95 15.02
N SER A 21 -17.50 -1.11 15.48
CA SER A 21 -16.64 -1.38 16.63
C SER A 21 -17.44 -1.46 17.93
N ASN A 22 -18.52 -0.68 18.02
CA ASN A 22 -19.37 -0.60 19.20
C ASN A 22 -20.62 -1.52 19.10
N GLY A 23 -20.96 -2.00 17.89
CA GLY A 23 -22.05 -2.94 17.63
C GLY A 23 -23.45 -2.32 17.71
N ASP A 24 -23.57 -1.00 17.61
CA ASP A 24 -24.85 -0.28 17.72
C ASP A 24 -25.56 -0.07 16.37
N GLY A 25 -24.89 -0.43 15.26
CA GLY A 25 -25.42 -0.29 13.91
C GLY A 25 -25.40 1.14 13.35
N VAL A 26 -24.80 2.09 14.06
CA VAL A 26 -24.61 3.50 13.65
C VAL A 26 -23.16 3.69 13.22
N LEU A 27 -22.94 4.41 12.12
CA LEU A 27 -21.58 4.77 11.71
C LEU A 27 -21.07 5.94 12.56
N ASP A 28 -20.12 5.65 13.44
CA ASP A 28 -19.42 6.66 14.23
C ASP A 28 -18.32 7.36 13.40
N ALA A 29 -17.90 8.55 13.82
CA ALA A 29 -16.88 9.32 13.12
C ALA A 29 -15.50 8.63 13.11
N GLU A 30 -15.22 7.81 14.12
CA GLU A 30 -14.01 6.98 14.22
C GLU A 30 -14.10 5.70 13.37
N GLU A 31 -15.29 5.28 12.97
CA GLU A 31 -15.54 4.13 12.10
C GLU A 31 -15.54 4.51 10.61
N ASP A 32 -15.90 5.76 10.29
CA ASP A 32 -15.87 6.35 8.95
C ASP A 32 -14.42 6.67 8.53
N LEU A 33 -13.70 5.63 8.09
CA LEU A 33 -12.27 5.72 7.77
C LEU A 33 -12.00 6.70 6.61
N ASN A 34 -12.92 6.81 5.65
CA ASN A 34 -12.76 7.66 4.45
C ASN A 34 -13.47 9.01 4.57
N LYS A 35 -14.26 9.23 5.62
CA LYS A 35 -14.99 10.46 5.95
C LYS A 35 -16.04 10.84 4.91
N ASN A 36 -16.69 9.86 4.29
CA ASN A 36 -17.75 10.08 3.30
C ASN A 36 -19.17 10.02 3.90
N GLY A 37 -19.31 9.63 5.17
CA GLY A 37 -20.59 9.51 5.88
C GLY A 37 -21.48 8.34 5.46
N ILE A 38 -20.94 7.33 4.78
CA ILE A 38 -21.64 6.14 4.28
C ILE A 38 -20.88 4.90 4.77
N ARG A 39 -21.57 4.01 5.49
CA ARG A 39 -20.95 2.76 5.98
C ARG A 39 -20.61 1.85 4.81
N ASP A 40 -19.33 1.64 4.58
CA ASP A 40 -18.83 0.79 3.50
C ASP A 40 -18.68 -0.68 3.94
N GLY A 41 -19.29 -1.60 3.20
CA GLY A 41 -19.17 -3.04 3.44
C GLY A 41 -17.82 -3.63 2.98
N ALA A 42 -17.41 -4.73 3.62
CA ALA A 42 -16.31 -5.56 3.13
C ALA A 42 -16.58 -6.04 1.70
N LEU A 43 -15.55 -6.12 0.86
CA LEU A 43 -15.70 -6.73 -0.45
C LEU A 43 -16.00 -8.23 -0.28
N PRO A 44 -17.04 -8.77 -0.96
CA PRO A 44 -17.55 -10.11 -0.68
C PRO A 44 -16.60 -11.25 -1.06
N GLU A 45 -15.55 -10.99 -1.84
CA GLU A 45 -14.50 -11.97 -2.11
C GLU A 45 -13.13 -11.27 -2.16
N PRO A 46 -12.05 -11.90 -1.66
CA PRO A 46 -10.73 -11.52 -2.07
C PRO A 46 -10.68 -11.67 -3.59
N PHE A 47 -10.44 -10.58 -4.30
CA PHE A 47 -10.07 -10.67 -5.70
C PHE A 47 -8.91 -11.68 -5.77
N GLU A 48 -9.01 -12.71 -6.62
CA GLU A 48 -7.87 -13.60 -6.89
C GLU A 48 -6.79 -12.78 -7.60
N GLY A 49 -6.01 -12.07 -6.79
CA GLY A 49 -4.84 -11.32 -7.21
C GLY A 49 -3.74 -12.27 -7.68
N PHE A 50 -2.81 -11.73 -8.45
CA PHE A 50 -1.62 -12.46 -8.87
C PHE A 50 -0.68 -12.77 -7.70
N ALA A 51 -0.67 -11.92 -6.67
CA ALA A 51 0.16 -12.10 -5.48
C ALA A 51 -0.61 -12.77 -4.34
N ASN A 52 0.00 -13.76 -3.67
CA ASN A 52 -0.62 -14.49 -2.56
C ASN A 52 0.23 -14.53 -1.28
N PHE A 53 1.30 -13.74 -1.22
CA PHE A 53 2.22 -13.71 -0.08
C PHE A 53 1.79 -12.72 1.01
N ALA A 54 0.88 -11.79 0.69
CA ALA A 54 0.31 -10.83 1.62
C ALA A 54 -1.20 -11.04 1.71
N SER A 55 -1.81 -10.61 2.82
CA SER A 55 -3.26 -10.65 2.95
C SER A 55 -3.92 -9.71 1.94
N PHE A 56 -4.99 -10.17 1.31
CA PHE A 56 -5.79 -9.38 0.38
C PHE A 56 -6.18 -8.02 0.97
N GLY A 57 -5.98 -6.95 0.20
CA GLY A 57 -6.30 -5.59 0.60
C GLY A 57 -5.32 -4.92 1.56
N SER A 58 -4.20 -5.59 1.89
CA SER A 58 -3.08 -4.93 2.55
C SER A 58 -2.29 -4.04 1.56
N GLU A 59 -1.49 -3.11 2.08
CA GLU A 59 -0.61 -2.28 1.23
C GLU A 59 0.38 -3.12 0.41
N GLN A 60 0.85 -4.24 0.96
CA GLN A 60 1.77 -5.14 0.28
C GLN A 60 1.10 -5.88 -0.88
N ASP A 61 -0.16 -6.28 -0.71
CA ASP A 61 -1.00 -6.86 -1.77
C ASP A 61 -1.24 -5.82 -2.87
N ALA A 62 -1.67 -4.60 -2.51
CA ALA A 62 -1.90 -3.51 -3.46
C ALA A 62 -0.63 -3.14 -4.27
N LEU A 63 0.54 -3.08 -3.61
CA LEU A 63 1.81 -2.85 -4.29
C LEU A 63 2.15 -4.00 -5.25
N ALA A 64 1.93 -5.25 -4.85
CA ALA A 64 2.23 -6.40 -5.67
C ALA A 64 1.36 -6.45 -6.94
N GLU A 65 0.06 -6.19 -6.81
CA GLU A 65 -0.86 -6.10 -7.95
C GLU A 65 -0.48 -4.94 -8.89
N TYR A 66 -0.11 -3.77 -8.34
CA TYR A 66 0.39 -2.66 -9.14
C TYR A 66 1.65 -3.03 -9.93
N LEU A 67 2.62 -3.67 -9.27
CA LEU A 67 3.84 -4.12 -9.92
C LEU A 67 3.55 -5.17 -11.00
N HIS A 68 2.60 -6.07 -10.77
CA HIS A 68 2.21 -7.06 -11.77
C HIS A 68 1.59 -6.40 -13.00
N GLU A 69 0.66 -5.46 -12.85
CA GLU A 69 -0.04 -4.81 -13.97
C GLU A 69 0.92 -3.96 -14.82
N PHE A 70 1.76 -3.14 -14.20
CA PHE A 70 2.60 -2.17 -14.93
C PHE A 70 4.00 -2.68 -15.26
N PHE A 71 4.51 -3.64 -14.49
CA PHE A 71 5.85 -4.19 -14.61
C PHE A 71 5.88 -5.73 -14.70
N PRO A 72 5.05 -6.37 -15.55
CA PRO A 72 4.85 -7.83 -15.56
C PRO A 72 6.06 -8.64 -16.02
N THR A 73 7.05 -7.98 -16.64
CA THR A 73 8.20 -8.64 -17.27
C THR A 73 9.48 -7.89 -16.98
N ALA A 74 10.62 -8.58 -17.10
CA ALA A 74 11.94 -7.97 -16.92
C ALA A 74 12.22 -6.80 -17.89
N ALA A 75 11.58 -6.77 -19.06
CA ALA A 75 11.72 -5.67 -20.01
C ALA A 75 11.04 -4.38 -19.55
N ASN A 76 9.97 -4.50 -18.74
CA ASN A 76 9.23 -3.36 -18.21
C ASN A 76 9.67 -3.01 -16.78
N ALA A 77 10.19 -3.98 -16.02
CA ALA A 77 10.61 -3.80 -14.64
C ALA A 77 11.60 -2.65 -14.44
N PHE A 78 11.60 -2.08 -13.23
CA PHE A 78 12.60 -1.11 -12.82
C PHE A 78 14.01 -1.66 -13.04
N ASN A 79 14.77 -0.98 -13.88
CA ASN A 79 16.14 -1.35 -14.24
C ASN A 79 17.13 -0.21 -13.98
N GLN A 80 16.70 0.83 -13.28
CA GLN A 80 17.56 1.91 -12.86
C GLN A 80 18.56 1.37 -11.84
N PRO A 81 19.87 1.51 -12.08
CA PRO A 81 20.86 1.09 -11.10
C PRO A 81 20.73 1.92 -9.83
N ASP A 82 21.02 1.30 -8.69
CA ASP A 82 21.15 2.01 -7.43
C ASP A 82 22.20 3.11 -7.52
N THR A 83 22.04 4.13 -6.68
CA THR A 83 23.05 5.18 -6.53
C THR A 83 24.27 4.56 -5.84
N ASP A 84 25.46 4.82 -6.37
CA ASP A 84 26.69 4.34 -5.75
C ASP A 84 26.75 4.78 -4.27
N PRO A 85 27.16 3.91 -3.33
CA PRO A 85 27.24 4.27 -1.92
C PRO A 85 28.06 5.53 -1.63
N THR A 86 29.05 5.87 -2.48
CA THR A 86 29.86 7.09 -2.36
C THR A 86 29.09 8.37 -2.72
N LEU A 87 27.96 8.24 -3.42
CA LEU A 87 27.09 9.32 -3.86
C LEU A 87 25.76 9.38 -3.08
N ASP A 88 25.51 8.44 -2.17
CA ASP A 88 24.33 8.45 -1.31
C ASP A 88 24.61 9.23 -0.02
N GLU A 89 24.34 10.54 -0.06
CA GLU A 89 24.47 11.43 1.10
C GLU A 89 23.27 11.35 2.07
N ARG A 90 22.22 10.59 1.74
CA ARG A 90 20.98 10.51 2.52
C ARG A 90 20.99 9.34 3.49
N ILE A 91 21.59 8.22 3.12
CA ILE A 91 21.62 6.98 3.93
C ILE A 91 22.94 6.88 4.71
N GLN A 92 22.83 6.61 6.01
CA GLN A 92 23.98 6.36 6.88
C GLN A 92 24.51 4.94 6.70
N ASN A 93 25.37 4.73 5.70
CA ASN A 93 26.06 3.45 5.53
C ASN A 93 27.28 3.36 6.45
N LEU A 94 27.11 2.74 7.62
CA LEU A 94 28.16 2.61 8.65
C LEU A 94 29.40 1.82 8.19
N ALA A 95 29.29 1.00 7.14
CA ALA A 95 30.42 0.26 6.57
C ALA A 95 31.24 1.08 5.57
N PHE A 96 30.72 2.23 5.11
CA PHE A 96 31.34 3.07 4.07
C PHE A 96 31.64 4.51 4.54
N ARG A 97 31.00 4.97 5.62
CA ARG A 97 31.29 6.29 6.20
C ARG A 97 32.53 6.24 7.09
N GLU A 98 33.48 7.13 6.84
CA GLU A 98 34.63 7.38 7.74
C GLU A 98 34.40 8.55 8.71
N ASP A 99 33.27 9.25 8.59
CA ASP A 99 32.96 10.44 9.38
C ASP A 99 32.06 10.12 10.58
N THR A 100 32.38 10.68 11.75
CA THR A 100 31.70 10.47 13.03
C THR A 100 30.57 11.48 13.20
N VAL A 101 29.32 11.04 12.99
CA VAL A 101 28.12 11.85 13.33
C VAL A 101 27.67 11.63 14.77
N ILE A 102 28.09 10.52 15.40
CA ILE A 102 27.75 10.18 16.79
C ILE A 102 29.03 10.33 17.63
N PRO A 103 29.12 11.34 18.51
CA PRO A 103 30.16 11.36 19.52
C PRO A 103 29.97 10.22 20.52
N GLU A 104 31.08 9.66 20.99
CA GLU A 104 31.14 8.63 22.03
C GLU A 104 30.63 9.07 23.40
#